data_AF-A0A2N1C5G0-F1
#
_entry.id   AF-A0A2N1C5G0-F1
#
_cell.length_a   1.000
_cell.length_b   1.000
_cell.length_c   1.000
_cell.angle_alpha   90.00
_cell.angle_beta   90.00
_cell.angle_gamma   90.00
#
_symmetry.space_group_name_H-M   'P 1'
#
loop_
_entity.id
_entity.type
_entity.pdbx_description
1 polymer ?
#
loop_
_entity_poly.entity_id
_entity_poly.type
_entity_poly.pdbx_seq_one_letter_code
_entity_poly.pdbx_strand_id
1 'polypeptide(L)'
;MSANLFRFVMLIIVFYSSVSGAFSHDKEQVKLDQACEADRQIALKPRKSEIYQECRQKFKKSESACKSEANVYNGNRINGAPLFYELPTCEKAFIFRKKHADQ
;
A
#
# COMPACT_ATOMS: atom_id res chain seq x y z
N MET A 1 37.69 33.31 16.73
CA MET A 1 37.02 32.49 15.70
C MET A 1 36.25 33.43 14.79
N SER A 2 36.61 33.49 13.51
CA SER A 2 36.09 34.49 12.55
C SER A 2 34.57 34.38 12.42
N ALA A 3 33.85 35.50 12.40
CA ALA A 3 32.37 35.57 12.31
C ALA A 3 31.82 34.78 11.09
N ASN A 4 32.64 34.61 10.06
CA ASN A 4 32.34 33.82 8.87
C ASN A 4 32.28 32.31 9.15
N LEU A 5 33.09 31.80 10.07
CA LEU A 5 33.07 30.39 10.48
C LEU A 5 31.81 30.06 11.28
N PHE A 6 31.36 30.98 12.14
CA PHE A 6 30.14 30.82 12.91
C PHE A 6 28.89 30.83 12.02
N ARG A 7 28.88 31.66 10.96
CA ARG A 7 27.80 31.68 9.95
C ARG A 7 27.73 30.38 9.14
N PHE A 8 28.87 29.82 8.75
CA PHE A 8 28.91 28.53 8.04
C PHE A 8 28.41 27.38 8.90
N VAL A 9 28.78 27.34 10.19
CA VAL A 9 28.31 26.30 11.12
C VAL A 9 26.80 26.40 11.37
N MET A 10 26.26 27.62 11.48
CA MET A 10 24.80 27.82 11.67
C MET A 10 23.97 27.38 10.47
N LEU A 11 24.47 27.60 9.23
CA LEU A 11 23.81 27.14 8.01
C LEU A 11 23.76 25.61 7.89
N ILE A 12 24.78 24.91 8.37
CA ILE A 12 24.82 23.43 8.32
C ILE A 12 23.78 22.83 9.28
N ILE A 13 23.56 23.41 10.46
CA ILE A 13 22.62 22.87 11.46
C ILE A 13 21.15 22.95 10.98
N VAL A 14 20.78 23.96 10.20
CA VAL A 14 19.40 24.14 9.69
C VAL A 14 19.08 23.15 8.56
N PHE A 15 20.07 22.66 7.82
CA PHE A 15 19.85 21.68 6.74
C PHE A 15 19.66 20.23 7.25
N TYR A 16 20.19 19.89 8.44
CA TYR A 16 20.11 18.52 8.96
C TYR A 16 18.74 18.17 9.60
N SER A 17 17.95 19.15 10.01
CA SER A 17 16.66 18.91 10.68
C SER A 17 15.52 18.55 9.73
N SER A 18 15.61 18.90 8.45
CA SER A 18 14.55 18.69 7.45
C SER A 18 14.48 17.25 6.92
N VAL A 19 15.61 16.52 6.94
CA VAL A 19 15.70 15.17 6.34
C VAL A 19 15.07 14.09 7.23
N SER A 20 15.09 14.27 8.56
CA SER A 20 14.64 13.27 9.52
C SER A 20 13.12 13.04 9.51
N GLY A 21 12.33 14.03 9.08
CA GLY A 21 10.87 13.93 9.01
C GLY A 21 10.38 12.99 7.90
N ALA A 22 10.89 13.18 6.68
CA ALA A 22 10.52 12.38 5.51
C ALA A 22 10.76 10.87 5.72
N PHE A 23 11.93 10.49 6.25
CA PHE A 23 12.26 9.08 6.49
C PHE A 23 11.38 8.39 7.54
N SER A 24 10.81 9.14 8.49
CA SER A 24 9.92 8.59 9.52
C SER A 24 8.53 8.29 8.94
N HIS A 25 8.03 9.20 8.09
CA HIS A 25 6.73 9.05 7.42
C HIS A 25 6.72 7.84 6.48
N ASP A 26 7.80 7.61 5.73
CA ASP A 26 7.91 6.44 4.84
C ASP A 26 7.77 5.12 5.58
N LYS A 27 8.41 4.98 6.75
CA LYS A 27 8.34 3.74 7.54
C LYS A 27 6.93 3.48 8.07
N GLU A 28 6.24 4.53 8.49
CA GLU A 28 4.86 4.40 8.98
C GLU A 28 3.89 4.10 7.83
N GLN A 29 4.05 4.78 6.69
CA GLN A 29 3.28 4.50 5.48
C GLN A 29 3.38 3.04 5.05
N VAL A 30 4.60 2.49 5.02
CA VAL A 30 4.83 1.08 4.68
C VAL A 30 4.08 0.14 5.63
N LYS A 31 4.09 0.40 6.94
CA LYS A 31 3.35 -0.43 7.91
C LYS A 31 1.84 -0.36 7.69
N LEU A 32 1.31 0.83 7.42
CA LEU A 32 -0.11 1.02 7.16
C LEU A 32 -0.54 0.34 5.86
N ASP A 33 0.26 0.44 4.79
CA ASP A 33 -0.02 -0.24 3.52
C ASP A 33 0.07 -1.77 3.67
N GLN A 34 1.02 -2.28 4.46
CA GLN A 34 1.10 -3.71 4.78
C GLN A 34 -0.13 -4.22 5.54
N ALA A 35 -0.62 -3.46 6.52
CA ALA A 35 -1.83 -3.80 7.26
C ALA A 35 -3.07 -3.80 6.35
N CYS A 36 -3.22 -2.78 5.51
CA CYS A 36 -4.26 -2.72 4.49
C CYS A 36 -4.22 -3.96 3.58
N GLU A 37 -3.05 -4.29 3.04
CA GLU A 37 -2.94 -5.41 2.09
C GLU A 37 -3.19 -6.76 2.77
N ALA A 38 -2.77 -6.94 4.02
CA ALA A 38 -3.07 -8.14 4.79
C ALA A 38 -4.58 -8.38 4.93
N ASP A 39 -5.33 -7.36 5.34
CA ASP A 39 -6.79 -7.44 5.49
C ASP A 39 -7.49 -7.61 4.13
N ARG A 40 -7.01 -6.90 3.11
CA ARG A 40 -7.53 -7.03 1.75
C ARG A 40 -7.33 -8.45 1.20
N GLN A 41 -6.19 -9.10 1.46
CA GLN A 41 -5.99 -10.49 1.05
C GLN A 41 -6.95 -11.44 1.76
N ILE A 42 -7.34 -11.17 3.01
CA ILE A 42 -8.39 -11.94 3.70
C ILE A 42 -9.74 -11.72 3.01
N ALA A 43 -10.10 -10.47 2.72
CA ALA A 43 -11.36 -10.12 2.04
C ALA A 43 -11.45 -10.67 0.61
N LEU A 44 -10.33 -10.85 -0.08
CA LEU A 44 -10.29 -11.45 -1.42
C LEU A 44 -10.52 -12.97 -1.43
N LYS A 45 -10.26 -13.69 -0.33
CA LYS A 45 -10.32 -15.17 -0.30
C LYS A 45 -11.66 -15.76 -0.74
N PRO A 46 -12.83 -15.26 -0.27
CA PRO A 46 -14.12 -15.76 -0.73
C PRO A 46 -14.28 -15.61 -2.23
N ARG A 47 -13.88 -14.47 -2.78
CA ARG A 47 -13.99 -14.21 -4.22
C ARG A 47 -13.08 -15.10 -5.06
N LYS A 48 -11.86 -15.40 -4.58
CA LYS A 48 -10.96 -16.39 -5.21
C LYS A 48 -11.61 -17.78 -5.24
N SER A 49 -12.28 -18.17 -4.15
CA SER A 49 -13.02 -19.44 -4.10
C SER A 49 -14.17 -19.48 -5.10
N GLU A 50 -14.96 -18.41 -5.19
CA GLU A 50 -16.04 -18.28 -6.18
C GLU A 50 -15.53 -18.42 -7.62
N ILE A 51 -14.44 -17.74 -7.96
CA ILE A 51 -13.81 -17.82 -9.30
C ILE A 51 -13.38 -19.26 -9.60
N TYR A 52 -12.75 -19.94 -8.64
CA TYR A 52 -12.38 -21.34 -8.80
C TYR A 52 -13.61 -22.21 -9.07
N GLN A 53 -14.69 -22.03 -8.30
CA GLN A 53 -15.93 -22.80 -8.46
C GLN A 53 -16.59 -22.52 -9.82
N GLU A 54 -16.69 -21.25 -10.23
CA GLU A 54 -17.24 -20.89 -11.54
C GLU A 54 -16.41 -21.50 -12.67
N CYS A 55 -15.09 -21.42 -12.58
CA CYS A 55 -14.16 -22.05 -13.52
C CYS A 55 -14.40 -23.56 -13.68
N ARG A 56 -14.57 -24.28 -12.57
CA ARG A 56 -14.82 -25.74 -12.58
C ARG A 56 -16.22 -26.10 -13.04
N GLN A 57 -17.23 -25.36 -12.60
CA GLN A 57 -18.64 -25.74 -12.76
C GLN A 57 -19.21 -25.26 -14.08
N LYS A 58 -18.92 -24.02 -14.49
CA LYS A 58 -19.48 -23.40 -15.71
C LYS A 58 -18.57 -23.62 -16.90
N PHE A 59 -17.27 -23.36 -16.73
CA PHE A 59 -16.30 -23.42 -17.83
C PHE A 59 -15.63 -24.79 -18.00
N LYS A 60 -15.83 -25.70 -17.03
CA LYS A 60 -15.33 -27.09 -17.06
C LYS A 60 -13.82 -27.21 -17.35
N LYS A 61 -13.02 -26.19 -17.01
CA LYS A 61 -11.55 -26.20 -17.22
C LYS A 61 -10.87 -27.19 -16.27
N SER A 62 -9.61 -27.53 -16.54
CA SER A 62 -8.80 -28.37 -15.65
C SER A 62 -8.62 -27.74 -14.26
N GLU A 63 -8.37 -28.59 -13.25
CA GLU A 63 -8.16 -28.12 -11.88
C GLU A 63 -6.97 -27.16 -11.77
N SER A 64 -5.86 -27.46 -12.45
CA SER A 64 -4.66 -26.63 -12.46
C SER A 64 -4.92 -25.25 -13.08
N ALA A 65 -5.68 -25.20 -14.18
CA ALA A 65 -6.05 -23.94 -14.82
C ALA A 65 -6.93 -23.09 -13.88
N CYS A 66 -7.94 -23.69 -13.25
CA CYS A 66 -8.81 -22.97 -12.32
C CYS A 66 -8.09 -22.49 -11.06
N LYS A 67 -7.16 -23.28 -10.52
CA LYS A 67 -6.30 -22.86 -9.41
C LYS A 67 -5.43 -21.67 -9.80
N SER A 68 -4.81 -21.73 -10.98
CA SER A 68 -4.00 -20.62 -11.50
C SER A 68 -4.84 -19.34 -11.65
N GLU A 69 -6.02 -19.43 -12.28
CA GLU A 69 -6.93 -18.29 -12.49
C GLU A 69 -7.40 -17.66 -11.18
N ALA A 70 -7.83 -18.48 -10.21
CA ALA A 70 -8.24 -17.99 -8.90
C ALA A 70 -7.07 -17.36 -8.10
N ASN A 71 -5.85 -17.90 -8.23
CA ASN A 71 -4.69 -17.41 -7.49
C ASN A 71 -4.24 -16.03 -7.97
N VAL A 72 -4.23 -15.79 -9.28
CA VAL A 72 -3.81 -14.50 -9.87
C VAL A 72 -4.86 -13.40 -9.73
N TYR A 73 -6.11 -13.76 -9.39
CA TYR A 73 -7.15 -12.77 -9.17
C TYR A 73 -6.78 -11.81 -8.02
N ASN A 74 -6.81 -10.51 -8.30
CA ASN A 74 -6.48 -9.46 -7.34
C ASN A 74 -7.62 -8.46 -7.13
N GLY A 75 -8.80 -8.69 -7.70
CA GLY A 75 -9.94 -7.78 -7.52
C GLY A 75 -9.83 -6.44 -8.25
N ASN A 76 -8.96 -6.32 -9.27
CA ASN A 76 -8.94 -5.15 -10.15
C ASN A 76 -10.27 -4.99 -10.90
N ARG A 77 -10.74 -3.75 -11.04
CA ARG A 77 -11.99 -3.40 -11.73
C ARG A 77 -11.70 -2.56 -12.96
N ILE A 78 -12.50 -2.72 -14.00
CA ILE A 78 -12.46 -1.81 -15.17
C ILE A 78 -12.96 -0.44 -14.69
N ASN A 79 -12.15 0.60 -14.89
CA ASN A 79 -12.47 2.00 -14.55
C ASN A 79 -12.85 2.23 -13.07
N GLY A 80 -12.22 1.51 -12.13
CA GLY A 80 -12.47 1.70 -10.71
C GLY A 80 -11.30 1.27 -9.84
N ALA A 81 -11.34 1.69 -8.58
CA ALA A 81 -10.39 1.18 -7.58
C ALA A 81 -10.52 -0.35 -7.46
N PRO A 82 -9.43 -1.07 -7.19
CA PRO A 82 -9.53 -2.48 -6.87
C PRO A 82 -10.44 -2.69 -5.65
N LEU A 83 -11.06 -3.87 -5.57
CA LEU A 83 -11.94 -4.20 -4.45
C LEU A 83 -11.21 -4.15 -3.11
N PHE A 84 -11.97 -3.78 -2.07
CA PHE A 84 -11.59 -3.82 -0.66
C PHE A 84 -10.53 -2.79 -0.22
N TYR A 85 -10.26 -1.77 -1.04
CA TYR A 85 -9.48 -0.61 -0.59
C TYR A 85 -10.28 0.35 0.30
N GLU A 86 -11.59 0.14 0.42
CA GLU A 86 -12.50 0.79 1.36
C GLU A 86 -12.47 0.20 2.78
N LEU A 87 -11.65 -0.85 3.03
CA LEU A 87 -11.48 -1.40 4.37
C LEU A 87 -10.89 -0.35 5.33
N PRO A 88 -11.25 -0.38 6.63
CA PRO A 88 -10.79 0.63 7.59
C PRO A 88 -9.26 0.79 7.66
N THR A 89 -8.51 -0.30 7.52
CA THR A 89 -7.04 -0.29 7.50
C THR A 89 -6.48 0.39 6.25
N CYS A 90 -7.13 0.20 5.10
CA CYS A 90 -6.79 0.85 3.84
C CYS A 90 -7.15 2.34 3.83
N GLU A 91 -8.32 2.71 4.39
CA GLU A 91 -8.69 4.10 4.56
C GLU A 91 -7.69 4.84 5.46
N LYS A 92 -7.27 4.23 6.56
CA LYS A 92 -6.23 4.77 7.44
C LYS A 92 -4.91 5.00 6.70
N ALA A 93 -4.47 4.03 5.90
CA ALA A 93 -3.25 4.15 5.09
C ALA A 93 -3.36 5.29 4.06
N PHE A 94 -4.53 5.42 3.43
CA PHE A 94 -4.81 6.49 2.47
C PHE A 94 -4.81 7.88 3.12
N ILE A 95 -5.47 8.03 4.27
CA ILE A 95 -5.54 9.30 5.00
C ILE A 95 -4.13 9.74 5.45
N PHE A 96 -3.34 8.81 5.98
CA PHE A 96 -1.96 9.11 6.39
C PHE A 96 -1.13 9.61 5.20
N ARG A 97 -1.15 8.88 4.09
CA ARG A 97 -0.47 9.28 2.85
C ARG A 97 -0.89 10.67 2.40
N LYS A 98 -2.20 10.93 2.35
CA LYS A 98 -2.74 12.23 1.92
C LYS A 98 -2.29 13.37 2.81
N LYS A 99 -2.20 13.15 4.13
CA LYS A 99 -1.75 14.15 5.10
C LYS A 99 -0.26 14.50 4.94
N HIS A 100 0.54 13.56 4.43
CA HIS A 100 2.00 13.67 4.33
C HIS A 100 2.51 13.78 2.88
N ALA A 101 1.61 13.96 1.89
CA ALA A 101 1.98 14.01 0.47
C ALA A 101 2.64 15.35 0.04
N ASP A 102 2.51 16.41 0.85
CA ASP A 102 3.02 17.76 0.58
C ASP A 102 4.19 18.17 1.50
N GLN A 103 4.85 17.21 2.15
CA GLN A 103 6.00 17.41 3.06
C GLN A 103 7.28 16.82 2.48
#